data_AF-A0A6C8H2G9-F1
#
_entry.id   AF-A0A6C8H2G9-F1
#
_cell.length_a   1.000
_cell.length_b   1.000
_cell.length_c   1.000
_cell.angle_alpha   90.00
_cell.angle_beta   90.00
_cell.angle_gamma   90.00
#
_symmetry.space_group_name_H-M   'P 1'
#
loop_
_entity.id
_entity.type
_entity.pdbx_description
1 polymer ?
#
loop_
_entity_poly.entity_id
_entity_poly.type
_entity_poly.pdbx_seq_one_letter_code
_entity_poly.pdbx_strand_id
1 'polypeptide(L)'
;MKLYIYDHCPFCVKARMIFGLKNIPVELNVLQNDDEATPTRMIGQKMVPILQKDDSRYLPESMDIVHYVDNLDGKPLLTGKRNPAIEEWLRKVNGYVNQLLLPRFAKSAFDEFSTPAARQYFIRKKEASSGSFDNHLAHSAGLIKKIGDDLRLLDKLIVQPNAVN
;
A
#
# COMPACT_ATOMS: atom_id res chain seq x y z
N MET A 1 -19.83 -1.94 -3.19
CA MET A 1 -18.71 -1.53 -2.31
C MET A 1 -17.88 -0.42 -2.92
N LYS A 2 -17.36 0.50 -2.08
CA LYS A 2 -16.41 1.57 -2.48
C LYS A 2 -15.13 1.48 -1.66
N LEU A 3 -13.97 1.71 -2.27
CA LEU A 3 -12.67 1.65 -1.60
C LEU A 3 -11.95 3.00 -1.71
N TYR A 4 -11.71 3.64 -0.57
CA TYR A 4 -10.99 4.90 -0.46
C TYR A 4 -9.51 4.65 -0.29
N ILE A 5 -8.67 5.24 -1.16
CA ILE A 5 -7.26 4.89 -1.28
C ILE A 5 -6.34 6.10 -1.50
N TYR A 6 -5.04 5.84 -1.34
CA TYR A 6 -3.97 6.53 -2.08
C TYR A 6 -3.33 5.49 -3.00
N ASP A 7 -3.03 5.84 -4.25
CA ASP A 7 -2.48 4.89 -5.22
C ASP A 7 -1.06 4.43 -4.83
N HIS A 8 -0.23 5.31 -4.25
CA HIS A 8 1.11 4.94 -3.77
C HIS A 8 1.10 4.03 -2.53
N CYS A 9 -0.04 3.86 -1.85
CA CYS A 9 -0.10 3.25 -0.54
C CYS A 9 -0.08 1.71 -0.62
N PRO A 10 0.93 1.03 -0.04
CA PRO A 10 1.03 -0.43 -0.12
C PRO A 10 -0.12 -1.14 0.61
N PHE A 11 -0.70 -0.54 1.65
CA PHE A 11 -1.89 -1.08 2.32
C PHE A 11 -3.14 -0.99 1.44
N CYS A 12 -3.25 0.08 0.63
CA CYS A 12 -4.33 0.21 -0.35
C CYS A 12 -4.18 -0.80 -1.48
N VAL A 13 -2.95 -1.08 -1.92
CA VAL A 13 -2.66 -2.17 -2.87
C VAL A 13 -3.13 -3.51 -2.32
N LYS A 14 -2.81 -3.86 -1.06
CA LYS A 14 -3.31 -5.10 -0.43
C LYS A 14 -4.84 -5.22 -0.48
N ALA A 15 -5.55 -4.15 -0.10
CA ALA A 15 -7.01 -4.13 -0.15
C ALA A 15 -7.55 -4.25 -1.59
N ARG A 16 -6.89 -3.66 -2.59
CA ARG A 16 -7.27 -3.79 -4.01
C ARG A 16 -7.05 -5.21 -4.55
N MET A 17 -5.97 -5.87 -4.12
CA MET A 17 -5.59 -7.20 -4.63
C MET A 17 -6.71 -8.22 -4.44
N ILE A 18 -7.36 -8.26 -3.28
CA ILE A 18 -8.40 -9.27 -3.02
C ILE A 18 -9.62 -9.12 -3.95
N PHE A 19 -10.01 -7.90 -4.30
CA PHE A 19 -11.10 -7.65 -5.25
C PHE A 19 -10.76 -8.19 -6.64
N GLY A 20 -9.52 -7.97 -7.10
CA GLY A 20 -9.02 -8.53 -8.35
C GLY A 20 -8.97 -10.05 -8.34
N LEU A 21 -8.43 -10.65 -7.27
CA LEU A 21 -8.33 -12.10 -7.11
C LEU A 21 -9.69 -12.80 -7.10
N LYS A 22 -10.71 -12.18 -6.49
CA LYS A 22 -12.07 -12.72 -6.44
C LYS A 22 -12.97 -12.26 -7.58
N ASN A 23 -12.44 -11.45 -8.50
CA ASN A 23 -13.19 -10.83 -9.58
C ASN A 23 -14.46 -10.11 -9.09
N ILE A 24 -14.35 -9.39 -7.97
CA ILE A 24 -15.43 -8.62 -7.36
C ILE A 24 -15.26 -7.14 -7.75
N PRO A 25 -16.27 -6.50 -8.35
CA PRO A 25 -16.17 -5.09 -8.70
C PRO A 25 -16.09 -4.20 -7.45
N VAL A 26 -15.25 -3.17 -7.51
CA VAL A 26 -15.15 -2.16 -6.46
C VAL A 26 -14.92 -0.78 -7.08
N GLU A 27 -15.63 0.22 -6.59
CA GLU A 27 -15.43 1.62 -6.99
C GLU A 27 -14.24 2.21 -6.23
N LEU A 28 -13.19 2.60 -6.94
CA LEU A 28 -12.00 3.22 -6.34
C LEU A 28 -12.20 4.72 -6.21
N ASN A 29 -11.96 5.24 -5.00
CA ASN A 29 -12.04 6.65 -4.67
C ASN A 29 -10.69 7.12 -4.15
N VAL A 30 -9.91 7.84 -4.97
CA VAL A 30 -8.62 8.38 -4.53
C VAL A 30 -8.84 9.67 -3.74
N LEU A 31 -8.42 9.67 -2.47
CA LEU A 31 -8.50 10.85 -1.62
C LEU A 31 -7.26 11.73 -1.85
N GLN A 32 -7.41 13.06 -1.75
CA GLN A 32 -6.24 13.93 -1.70
C GLN A 32 -5.40 13.63 -0.45
N ASN A 33 -4.08 13.70 -0.56
CA ASN A 33 -3.21 13.29 0.55
C ASN A 33 -3.32 14.21 1.76
N ASP A 34 -3.72 15.47 1.57
CA ASP A 34 -4.00 16.45 2.62
C ASP A 34 -5.46 16.42 3.12
N ASP A 35 -6.34 15.60 2.53
CA ASP A 35 -7.69 15.40 3.05
C ASP A 35 -7.67 14.55 4.33
N GLU A 36 -7.65 15.23 5.47
CA GLU A 36 -7.81 14.59 6.79
C GLU A 36 -9.27 14.43 7.19
N ALA A 37 -10.15 15.31 6.70
CA ALA A 37 -11.53 15.44 7.16
C ALA A 37 -12.38 14.24 6.72
N THR A 38 -12.25 13.81 5.47
CA THR A 38 -13.01 12.68 4.93
C THR A 38 -12.74 11.37 5.69
N PRO A 39 -11.49 10.87 5.81
CA PRO A 39 -11.23 9.64 6.56
C PRO A 39 -11.58 9.79 8.04
N THR A 40 -11.34 10.96 8.65
CA THR A 40 -11.72 11.20 10.06
C THR A 40 -13.22 11.09 10.28
N ARG A 41 -14.06 11.59 9.36
CA ARG A 41 -15.52 11.41 9.44
C ARG A 41 -15.95 9.95 9.27
N MET A 42 -15.23 9.17 8.47
CA MET A 42 -15.58 7.77 8.18
C MET A 42 -15.19 6.83 9.33
N ILE A 43 -14.00 7.01 9.91
CA ILE A 43 -13.38 6.03 10.82
C ILE A 43 -12.69 6.68 12.04
N GLY A 44 -12.89 7.97 12.27
CA GLY A 44 -12.35 8.70 13.43
C GLY A 44 -10.89 9.16 13.31
N GLN A 45 -10.18 8.81 12.24
CA GLN A 45 -8.77 9.20 12.03
C GLN A 45 -8.37 9.25 10.55
N LYS A 46 -7.30 9.98 10.23
CA LYS A 46 -6.72 10.03 8.88
C LYS A 46 -5.94 8.76 8.55
N MET A 47 -6.61 7.82 7.89
CA MET A 47 -6.01 6.55 7.46
C MET A 47 -6.70 6.01 6.20
N VAL A 48 -5.93 5.29 5.37
CA VAL A 48 -6.42 4.52 4.21
C VAL A 48 -5.67 3.19 4.15
N PRO A 49 -6.25 2.12 3.57
CA PRO A 49 -7.55 2.06 2.89
C PRO A 49 -8.75 2.11 3.82
N ILE A 50 -9.90 2.51 3.28
CA ILE A 50 -11.22 2.40 3.94
C ILE A 50 -12.19 1.78 2.95
N LEU A 51 -12.82 0.68 3.33
CA LEU A 51 -13.91 0.07 2.57
C LEU A 51 -15.26 0.62 3.07
N GLN A 52 -16.09 1.14 2.18
CA GLN A 52 -17.51 1.30 2.42
C GLN A 52 -18.25 0.07 1.91
N LYS A 53 -18.90 -0.65 2.84
CA LYS A 53 -19.73 -1.82 2.56
C LYS A 53 -21.06 -1.40 1.92
N ASP A 54 -21.81 -2.37 1.40
CA ASP A 54 -23.09 -2.10 0.74
C ASP A 54 -24.16 -1.57 1.73
N ASP A 55 -24.03 -1.90 3.01
CA ASP A 55 -24.84 -1.34 4.10
C ASP A 55 -24.36 0.04 4.60
N SER A 56 -23.49 0.70 3.84
CA SER A 56 -22.90 2.02 4.14
C SER A 56 -21.97 2.09 5.34
N ARG A 57 -21.70 1.00 6.06
CA ARG A 57 -20.71 0.99 7.14
C ARG A 57 -19.28 1.04 6.58
N TYR A 58 -18.39 1.72 7.31
CA TYR A 58 -16.97 1.80 6.98
C TYR A 58 -16.16 0.73 7.70
N LEU A 59 -15.19 0.15 7.00
CA LEU A 59 -14.22 -0.81 7.52
C LEU A 59 -12.80 -0.31 7.20
N PRO A 60 -12.04 0.14 8.21
CA PRO A 60 -10.62 0.45 8.05
C PRO A 60 -9.78 -0.84 7.98
N GLU A 61 -8.45 -0.67 7.96
CA GLU A 61 -7.44 -1.74 8.03
C GLU A 61 -7.40 -2.68 6.82
N SER A 62 -6.27 -2.64 6.11
CA SER A 62 -6.12 -3.39 4.84
C SER A 62 -6.34 -4.89 4.98
N MET A 63 -5.90 -5.51 6.07
CA MET A 63 -6.06 -6.96 6.26
C MET A 63 -7.49 -7.33 6.70
N ASP A 64 -8.17 -6.47 7.45
CA ASP A 64 -9.58 -6.69 7.80
C ASP A 64 -10.46 -6.59 6.55
N ILE A 65 -10.17 -5.64 5.67
CA ILE A 65 -10.79 -5.54 4.34
C ILE A 65 -10.51 -6.80 3.52
N VAL A 66 -9.25 -7.27 3.47
CA VAL A 66 -8.90 -8.51 2.76
C VAL A 66 -9.68 -9.70 3.30
N HIS A 67 -9.69 -9.92 4.61
CA HIS A 67 -10.43 -11.03 5.21
C HIS A 67 -11.93 -10.91 4.99
N TYR A 68 -12.51 -9.71 5.10
CA TYR A 68 -13.93 -9.49 4.85
C TYR A 68 -14.31 -9.87 3.41
N VAL A 69 -13.59 -9.36 2.41
CA VAL A 69 -13.86 -9.62 0.99
C VAL A 69 -13.60 -11.09 0.65
N ASP A 70 -12.53 -11.69 1.19
CA ASP A 70 -12.20 -13.10 0.92
C ASP A 70 -13.29 -14.06 1.40
N ASN A 71 -14.03 -13.69 2.45
CA ASN A 71 -15.09 -14.53 3.05
C ASN A 71 -16.51 -14.24 2.53
N LEU A 72 -16.73 -13.26 1.64
CA LEU A 72 -18.08 -12.84 1.22
C LEU A 72 -18.94 -13.94 0.59
N ASP A 73 -18.31 -14.86 -0.16
CA ASP A 73 -18.97 -15.96 -0.87
C ASP A 73 -18.86 -17.31 -0.14
N GLY A 74 -18.28 -17.31 1.07
CA GLY A 74 -17.98 -18.52 1.84
C GLY A 74 -16.89 -19.41 1.23
N LYS A 75 -16.12 -18.91 0.24
CA LYS A 75 -15.06 -19.65 -0.48
C LYS A 75 -13.75 -18.86 -0.44
N PRO A 76 -13.05 -18.82 0.71
CA PRO A 76 -11.80 -18.08 0.83
C PRO A 76 -10.74 -18.62 -0.13
N LEU A 77 -10.04 -17.71 -0.79
CA LEU A 77 -8.97 -18.00 -1.75
C LEU A 77 -7.61 -18.01 -1.06
N LEU A 78 -7.40 -17.18 -0.03
CA LEU A 78 -6.13 -17.04 0.67
C LEU A 78 -5.97 -18.09 1.78
N THR A 79 -5.90 -19.37 1.41
CA THR A 79 -5.87 -20.51 2.35
C THR A 79 -4.52 -21.23 2.47
N GLY A 80 -3.59 -20.97 1.56
CA GLY A 80 -2.19 -21.43 1.63
C GLY A 80 -1.44 -21.09 2.92
N LYS A 81 -0.29 -21.75 3.12
CA LYS A 81 0.58 -21.48 4.26
C LYS A 81 1.51 -20.32 3.95
N ARG A 82 1.61 -19.38 4.89
CA ARG A 82 2.62 -18.32 4.85
C ARG A 82 4.03 -18.92 4.90
N ASN A 83 4.96 -18.27 4.20
CA ASN A 83 6.37 -18.66 4.19
C ASN A 83 7.20 -17.73 5.12
N PRO A 84 7.75 -18.23 6.23
CA PRO A 84 8.56 -17.41 7.14
C PRO A 84 9.76 -16.72 6.48
N ALA A 85 10.35 -17.32 5.44
CA ALA A 85 11.46 -16.70 4.70
C ALA A 85 11.02 -15.47 3.90
N ILE A 86 9.79 -15.49 3.36
CA ILE A 86 9.19 -14.32 2.71
C ILE A 86 8.92 -13.22 3.74
N GLU A 87 8.45 -13.58 4.94
CA GLU A 87 8.22 -12.60 6.01
C GLU A 87 9.50 -11.92 6.47
N GLU A 88 10.59 -12.69 6.60
CA GLU A 88 11.91 -12.15 6.91
C GLU A 88 12.42 -11.23 5.80
N TRP A 89 12.27 -11.63 4.54
CA TRP A 89 12.60 -10.80 3.39
C TRP A 89 11.83 -9.48 3.40
N LEU A 90 10.52 -9.53 3.61
CA LEU A 90 9.66 -8.35 3.72
C LEU A 90 10.10 -7.44 4.87
N ARG A 91 10.40 -8.00 6.05
CA ARG A 91 10.88 -7.22 7.20
C ARG A 91 12.19 -6.48 6.88
N LYS A 92 13.14 -7.16 6.23
CA LYS A 92 14.41 -6.58 5.81
C LYS A 92 14.21 -5.45 4.80
N VAL A 93 13.45 -5.70 3.72
CA VAL A 93 13.28 -4.74 2.62
C VAL A 93 12.46 -3.54 3.05
N ASN A 94 11.38 -3.74 3.82
CA ASN A 94 10.57 -2.64 4.35
C ASN A 94 11.36 -1.71 5.27
N GLY A 95 12.47 -2.18 5.85
CA GLY A 95 13.35 -1.34 6.67
C GLY A 95 14.09 -0.24 5.90
N TYR A 96 14.21 -0.34 4.57
CA TYR A 96 14.94 0.67 3.79
C TYR A 96 14.28 1.09 2.47
N VAL A 97 13.37 0.30 1.90
CA VAL A 97 12.83 0.54 0.55
C VAL A 97 12.12 1.90 0.43
N ASN A 98 11.55 2.41 1.53
CA ASN A 98 10.92 3.73 1.54
C ASN A 98 11.89 4.89 1.26
N GLN A 99 13.19 4.70 1.50
CA GLN A 99 14.22 5.66 1.08
C GLN A 99 14.28 5.77 -0.45
N LEU A 100 13.99 4.70 -1.20
CA LEU A 100 13.83 4.77 -2.65
C LEU A 100 12.46 5.30 -3.06
N LEU A 101 11.39 4.81 -2.42
CA LEU A 101 10.02 5.02 -2.86
C LEU A 101 9.49 6.43 -2.56
N LEU A 102 9.60 6.91 -1.32
CA LEU A 102 9.00 8.17 -0.89
C LEU A 102 9.43 9.39 -1.72
N PRO A 103 10.74 9.63 -2.00
CA PRO A 103 11.13 10.77 -2.83
C PRO A 103 10.63 10.66 -4.28
N ARG A 104 10.40 9.43 -4.78
CA ARG A 104 9.85 9.19 -6.12
C ARG A 104 8.35 9.39 -6.13
N PHE A 105 7.63 8.90 -5.13
CA PHE A 105 6.19 9.15 -4.96
C PHE A 105 5.89 10.65 -4.94
N ALA A 106 6.70 11.43 -4.22
CA ALA A 106 6.58 12.89 -4.17
C ALA A 106 6.73 13.59 -5.53
N LYS A 107 7.31 12.94 -6.54
CA LYS A 107 7.51 13.46 -7.90
C LYS A 107 6.61 12.77 -8.94
N SER A 108 5.88 11.74 -8.56
CA SER A 108 4.98 11.00 -9.45
C SER A 108 3.61 11.68 -9.62
N ALA A 109 2.94 11.36 -10.73
CA ALA A 109 1.60 11.83 -11.06
C ALA A 109 0.52 10.91 -10.44
N PHE A 110 0.51 10.80 -9.11
CA PHE A 110 -0.59 10.14 -8.41
C PHE A 110 -1.73 11.11 -8.12
N ASP A 111 -2.98 10.66 -8.23
CA ASP A 111 -4.17 11.49 -8.07
C ASP A 111 -4.28 12.10 -6.66
N GLU A 112 -3.81 11.39 -5.62
CA GLU A 112 -3.71 11.94 -4.27
C GLU A 112 -2.75 13.14 -4.15
N PHE A 113 -1.96 13.42 -5.19
CA PHE A 113 -1.04 14.55 -5.31
C PHE A 113 -1.41 15.48 -6.48
N SER A 114 -2.67 15.47 -6.91
CA SER A 114 -3.17 16.31 -8.01
C SER A 114 -3.06 17.81 -7.71
N THR A 115 -3.19 18.19 -6.44
CA THR A 115 -2.99 19.57 -6.00
C THR A 115 -1.55 19.78 -5.49
N PRO A 116 -0.95 20.97 -5.70
CA PRO A 116 0.34 21.30 -5.11
C PRO A 116 0.33 21.24 -3.58
N ALA A 117 -0.79 21.56 -2.94
CA ALA A 117 -0.95 21.51 -1.49
C ALA A 117 -0.86 20.06 -0.96
N ALA A 118 -1.58 19.12 -1.56
CA ALA A 118 -1.53 17.71 -1.20
C ALA A 118 -0.13 17.11 -1.35
N ARG A 119 0.57 17.47 -2.43
CA ARG A 119 1.96 17.06 -2.65
C ARG A 119 2.91 17.65 -1.60
N GLN A 120 2.79 18.93 -1.28
CA GLN A 120 3.61 19.57 -0.25
C GLN A 120 3.35 18.99 1.14
N TYR A 121 2.09 18.70 1.47
CA TYR A 121 1.72 18.03 2.72
C TYR A 121 2.44 16.68 2.84
N PHE A 122 2.40 15.86 1.78
CA PHE A 122 3.13 14.59 1.74
C PHE A 122 4.63 14.78 1.95
N ILE A 123 5.26 15.68 1.19
CA ILE A 123 6.70 15.95 1.27
C ILE A 123 7.09 16.34 2.70
N ARG A 124 6.47 17.37 3.26
CA ARG A 124 6.80 17.88 4.62
C ARG A 124 6.66 16.78 5.67
N LYS A 125 5.54 16.05 5.66
CA LYS A 125 5.27 14.99 6.64
C LYS A 125 6.27 13.84 6.52
N LYS A 126 6.59 13.43 5.29
CA LYS A 126 7.48 12.30 5.05
C LYS A 126 8.94 12.66 5.29
N GLU A 127 9.41 13.81 4.86
CA GLU A 127 10.78 14.26 5.18
C GLU A 127 11.00 14.42 6.68
N ALA A 128 10.01 14.94 7.42
CA ALA A 128 10.08 15.02 8.88
C ALA A 128 10.24 13.65 9.56
N SER A 129 9.60 12.61 9.04
CA SER A 129 9.63 11.25 9.62
C SER A 129 10.74 10.34 9.08
N SER A 130 11.22 10.58 7.86
CA SER A 130 12.11 9.65 7.13
C SER A 130 13.45 10.26 6.72
N GLY A 131 13.64 11.56 6.91
CA GLY A 131 14.83 12.29 6.47
C GLY A 131 14.68 12.92 5.08
N SER A 132 15.68 13.73 4.71
CA SER A 132 15.67 14.50 3.46
C SER A 132 15.54 13.61 2.22
N PHE A 133 14.62 13.99 1.34
CA PHE A 133 14.42 13.34 0.06
C PHE A 133 15.61 13.52 -0.88
N ASP A 134 16.27 14.67 -0.87
CA ASP A 134 17.47 14.90 -1.66
C ASP A 134 18.62 13.99 -1.21
N ASN A 135 18.78 13.81 0.10
CA ASN A 135 19.75 12.87 0.65
C ASN A 135 19.45 11.42 0.21
N HIS A 136 18.19 11.00 0.28
CA HIS A 136 17.79 9.67 -0.21
C HIS A 136 18.05 9.50 -1.71
N LEU A 137 17.78 10.53 -2.52
CA LEU A 137 18.02 10.50 -3.95
C LEU A 137 19.52 10.39 -4.26
N ALA A 138 20.38 11.11 -3.53
CA ALA A 138 21.84 11.02 -3.66
C ALA A 138 22.37 9.60 -3.38
N HIS A 139 21.73 8.85 -2.46
CA HIS A 139 22.11 7.47 -2.13
C HIS A 139 21.43 6.41 -3.02
N SER A 140 20.72 6.81 -4.08
CA SER A 140 19.93 5.90 -4.92
C SER A 140 20.75 4.73 -5.47
N ALA A 141 21.98 4.96 -5.95
CA ALA A 141 22.78 3.91 -6.58
C ALA A 141 23.05 2.73 -5.62
N GLY A 142 23.42 3.03 -4.37
CA GLY A 142 23.65 2.02 -3.34
C GLY A 142 22.37 1.28 -2.95
N LEU A 143 21.27 2.02 -2.76
CA LEU A 143 19.96 1.45 -2.44
C LEU A 143 19.41 0.59 -3.59
N ILE A 144 19.60 0.99 -4.84
CA ILE A 144 19.21 0.24 -6.04
C ILE A 144 20.01 -1.07 -6.12
N LYS A 145 21.32 -1.02 -5.89
CA LYS A 145 22.13 -2.24 -5.82
C LYS A 145 21.61 -3.17 -4.72
N LYS A 146 21.33 -2.63 -3.53
CA LYS A 146 20.84 -3.39 -2.38
C LYS A 146 19.50 -4.09 -2.67
N ILE A 147 18.51 -3.37 -3.23
CA ILE A 147 17.23 -3.99 -3.58
C ILE A 147 17.39 -4.99 -4.73
N GLY A 148 18.29 -4.74 -5.68
CA GLY A 148 18.62 -5.72 -6.73
C GLY A 148 19.18 -7.02 -6.16
N ASP A 149 20.08 -6.93 -5.17
CA ASP A 149 20.62 -8.10 -4.46
C ASP A 149 19.52 -8.83 -3.68
N ASP A 150 18.65 -8.10 -2.97
CA ASP A 150 17.51 -8.69 -2.24
C ASP A 150 16.49 -9.35 -3.18
N LEU A 151 16.21 -8.78 -4.35
CA LEU A 151 15.29 -9.37 -5.34
C LEU A 151 15.82 -10.70 -5.89
N ARG A 152 17.15 -10.87 -6.06
CA ARG A 152 17.74 -12.17 -6.43
C ARG A 152 17.59 -13.24 -5.34
N LEU A 153 17.46 -12.83 -4.08
CA LEU A 153 17.14 -13.75 -2.99
C LEU A 153 15.66 -14.11 -3.00
N LEU A 154 14.78 -13.12 -3.26
CA LEU A 154 13.34 -13.35 -3.37
C LEU A 154 12.98 -14.32 -4.49
N ASP A 155 13.63 -14.21 -5.64
CA ASP A 155 13.42 -15.07 -6.81
C ASP A 155 13.47 -16.57 -6.47
N LYS A 156 14.41 -16.95 -5.60
CA LYS A 156 14.58 -18.35 -5.12
C LYS A 156 13.44 -18.83 -4.23
N LEU A 157 12.61 -17.93 -3.71
CA LEU A 157 11.48 -18.22 -2.84
C LEU A 157 10.14 -18.24 -3.61
N ILE A 158 10.13 -17.84 -4.89
CA ILE A 158 8.93 -17.86 -5.73
C ILE A 158 8.72 -19.27 -6.29
N VAL A 159 7.67 -19.95 -5.81
CA VAL A 159 7.40 -21.35 -6.19
C VAL A 159 6.81 -21.46 -7.60
N GLN A 160 5.90 -20.56 -7.97
CA GLN A 160 5.29 -20.50 -9.31
C GLN A 160 4.76 -19.07 -9.60
N PRO A 161 4.63 -18.66 -10.87
CA PRO A 161 4.26 -17.28 -11.22
C PRO A 161 2.87 -16.83 -10.75
N ASN A 162 1.93 -17.76 -10.61
CA ASN A 162 0.55 -17.52 -10.20
C ASN A 162 0.27 -17.97 -8.75
N ALA A 163 1.30 -18.22 -7.95
CA ALA A 163 1.13 -18.52 -6.53
C ALA A 163 0.43 -17.34 -5.84
N VAL A 164 -0.63 -17.65 -5.11
CA VAL A 164 -1.32 -16.73 -4.22
C VAL A 164 -1.26 -17.35 -2.83
N ASN A 165 -0.84 -16.54 -1.85
CA ASN A 165 -0.47 -16.90 -0.48
C ASN A 165 1.01 -17.29 -0.28
#